data_AF-A0A838FE58-F1
#
_entry.id   AF-A0A838FE58-F1
#
_cell.length_a   1.000
_cell.length_b   1.000
_cell.length_c   1.000
_cell.angle_alpha   90.00
_cell.angle_beta   90.00
_cell.angle_gamma   90.00
#
_symmetry.space_group_name_H-M   'P 1'
#
loop_
_entity.id
_entity.type
_entity.pdbx_description
1 polymer ?
#
loop_
_entity_poly.entity_id
_entity_poly.type
_entity_poly.pdbx_seq_one_letter_code
_entity_poly.pdbx_strand_id
1 'polypeptide(L)' 'MERSLSSNSIQAYVHDVELLNQFLSLQKSPLSPEEVTLSHLQDFIAYINELGLNDHSQARILSGIRAFYKYLMMEDLV' A
#
# COMPACT_ATOMS: atom_id res chain seq x y z
N MET A 1 5.82 -20.46 7.76
CA MET A 1 6.94 -19.60 7.35
C MET A 1 6.62 -18.19 7.82
N GLU A 2 6.77 -17.90 9.11
CA GLU A 2 6.16 -16.68 9.70
C GLU A 2 7.04 -16.03 10.78
N ARG A 3 8.37 -16.11 10.67
CA ARG A 3 9.23 -15.47 11.67
C ARG A 3 10.36 -14.68 11.01
N SER A 4 10.44 -13.42 11.44
CA SER A 4 11.56 -12.48 11.31
C SER A 4 11.56 -11.56 10.09
N LEU A 5 10.46 -10.80 9.89
CA LEU A 5 10.66 -9.47 9.34
C LEU A 5 11.48 -8.68 10.37
N SER A 6 12.62 -8.12 9.93
CA SER A 6 13.39 -7.21 10.78
C SER A 6 12.51 -6.02 11.17
N SER A 7 12.82 -5.33 12.28
CA SER A 7 12.11 -4.10 12.65
C SER A 7 12.06 -3.10 11.48
N ASN A 8 13.12 -3.07 10.67
CA ASN A 8 13.21 -2.25 9.46
C ASN A 8 12.19 -2.67 8.40
N SER A 9 11.95 -3.97 8.25
CA SER A 9 10.97 -4.50 7.30
C SER A 9 9.52 -4.26 7.75
N ILE A 10 9.26 -4.29 9.06
CA ILE A 10 7.95 -3.92 9.62
C ILE A 10 7.69 -2.43 9.42
N GLN A 11 8.66 -1.57 9.74
CA GLN A 11 8.55 -0.13 9.54
C GLN A 11 8.34 0.23 8.07
N ALA A 12 9.10 -0.41 7.17
CA ALA A 12 8.95 -0.25 5.73
C ALA A 12 7.54 -0.63 5.26
N TYR A 13 6.99 -1.75 5.76
CA TYR A 13 5.64 -2.19 5.44
C TYR A 13 4.56 -1.21 5.93
N VAL A 14 4.65 -0.77 7.20
CA VAL A 14 3.71 0.21 7.78
C VAL A 14 3.73 1.50 6.97
N HIS A 15 4.93 1.97 6.63
CA HIS A 15 5.11 3.17 5.81
C HIS A 15 4.44 3.04 4.43
N ASP A 16 4.48 1.87 3.79
CA ASP A 16 3.87 1.66 2.48
C ASP A 16 2.34 1.75 2.53
N VAL A 17 1.75 1.17 3.57
CA VAL A 17 0.30 1.23 3.81
C VAL A 17 -0.13 2.65 4.19
N GLU A 18 0.67 3.36 5.00
CA GLU A 18 0.43 4.77 5.32
C GLU A 18 0.46 5.66 4.08
N LEU A 19 1.38 5.41 3.14
CA LEU A 19 1.46 6.17 1.90
C LEU A 19 0.22 5.97 1.02
N LEU A 20 -0.28 4.73 0.93
CA LEU A 20 -1.56 4.45 0.26
C LEU A 20 -2.72 5.18 0.95
N ASN A 21 -2.80 5.12 2.28
CA ASN A 21 -3.85 5.80 3.03
C ASN A 21 -3.81 7.33 2.84
N GLN A 22 -2.61 7.92 2.84
CA GLN A 22 -2.42 9.34 2.53
C GLN A 22 -2.94 9.67 1.13
N PHE A 23 -2.56 8.89 0.11
CA PHE A 23 -3.06 9.08 -1.25
C PHE A 23 -4.59 9.01 -1.33
N LEU A 24 -5.21 8.00 -0.71
CA LEU A 24 -6.67 7.85 -0.70
C LEU A 24 -7.35 9.01 0.04
N SER A 25 -6.72 9.58 1.07
CA SER A 25 -7.25 10.74 1.79
C SER A 25 -7.23 12.05 0.99
N LEU A 26 -6.44 12.13 -0.10
CA LEU A 26 -6.44 13.26 -1.02
C LEU A 26 -7.66 13.25 -1.96
N GLN A 27 -8.36 12.12 -2.07
CA GLN A 27 -9.56 12.01 -2.87
C GLN A 27 -10.72 12.77 -2.22
N LYS A 28 -11.64 13.27 -3.05
CA LYS A 28 -12.81 14.05 -2.58
C LYS A 28 -13.69 13.28 -1.57
N SER A 29 -13.64 11.95 -1.62
CA SER A 29 -14.24 11.06 -0.64
C SER A 29 -13.15 10.12 -0.14
N PRO A 30 -12.89 10.06 1.18
CA PRO A 30 -12.00 9.04 1.72
C PRO A 30 -12.60 7.66 1.45
N LEU A 31 -11.78 6.76 0.92
CA LEU A 31 -12.17 5.39 0.59
C LEU A 31 -11.71 4.45 1.70
N SER A 32 -12.59 3.55 2.13
CA SER A 32 -12.19 2.41 2.95
C SER A 32 -11.44 1.37 2.10
N PRO A 33 -10.63 0.48 2.71
CA PRO A 33 -9.88 -0.54 1.96
C PRO A 33 -10.75 -1.44 1.07
N GLU A 34 -11.99 -1.74 1.48
CA GLU A 34 -12.99 -2.51 0.71
C GLU A 34 -13.51 -1.76 -0.53
N GLU A 35 -13.46 -0.43 -0.55
CA GLU A 35 -13.88 0.42 -1.67
C GLU A 35 -12.76 0.66 -2.70
N VAL A 36 -11.53 0.23 -2.40
CA VAL A 36 -10.38 0.43 -3.28
C VAL A 36 -10.50 -0.45 -4.51
N THR A 37 -10.48 0.19 -5.68
CA THR A 37 -10.57 -0.48 -6.98
C THR A 37 -9.21 -0.55 -7.64
N LEU A 38 -9.10 -1.33 -8.72
CA LEU A 38 -7.90 -1.37 -9.55
C LEU A 38 -7.52 0.02 -10.09
N SER A 39 -8.50 0.87 -10.43
CA SER A 39 -8.24 2.23 -10.92
C SER A 39 -7.53 3.06 -9.85
N HIS A 40 -7.99 3.00 -8.60
CA HIS A 40 -7.36 3.71 -7.49
C HIS A 40 -5.90 3.27 -7.27
N LEU A 41 -5.62 1.97 -7.43
CA LEU A 41 -4.27 1.44 -7.34
C LEU A 41 -3.38 1.86 -8.52
N GLN A 42 -3.94 1.98 -9.73
CA GLN A 42 -3.21 2.50 -10.90
C GLN A 42 -2.87 3.99 -10.72
N ASP A 43 -3.83 4.78 -10.23
CA ASP A 43 -3.61 6.20 -9.94
C ASP A 43 -2.58 6.38 -8.82
N PHE A 44 -2.59 5.50 -7.81
CA PHE A 44 -1.57 5.48 -6.78
C PHE A 44 -0.17 5.21 -7.32
N ILE A 45 -0.03 4.28 -8.29
CA ILE A 45 1.26 4.00 -8.95
C ILE A 45 1.76 5.24 -9.71
N ALA A 46 0.87 5.93 -10.43
CA ALA A 46 1.21 7.17 -11.11
C ALA A 46 1.66 8.24 -10.10
N TYR A 47 0.92 8.40 -9.00
CA TYR A 47 1.25 9.34 -7.93
C TYR A 47 2.66 9.10 -7.34
N ILE A 48 3.00 7.87 -6.96
CA ILE A 48 4.33 7.58 -6.40
C ILE A 48 5.46 7.72 -7.43
N ASN A 49 5.15 7.58 -8.73
CA ASN A 49 6.09 7.87 -9.82
C ASN A 49 6.36 9.38 -9.91
N GLU A 50 5.30 10.20 -9.82
CA GLU A 50 5.40 11.67 -9.83
C GLU A 50 6.16 12.23 -8.61
N LEU A 51 6.12 11.53 -7.47
CA LEU A 51 6.95 11.85 -6.30
C LEU A 51 8.46 11.62 -6.53
N GLY A 52 8.86 11.04 -7.66
CA GLY A 52 10.27 10.79 -7.99
C GLY A 52 10.89 9.61 -7.23
N LEU A 53 10.07 8.69 -6.72
CA LEU A 53 10.58 7.48 -6.08
C LEU A 53 11.27 6.58 -7.11
N ASN A 54 12.41 6.02 -6.72
CA ASN A 54 13.13 5.07 -7.58
C ASN A 54 12.38 3.73 -7.73
N ASP A 55 12.75 2.95 -8.76
CA ASP A 55 12.13 1.67 -9.09
C ASP A 55 12.14 0.67 -7.93
N HIS A 56 13.22 0.67 -7.12
CA HIS A 56 13.33 -0.22 -5.96
C HIS A 56 12.28 0.13 -4.89
N SER A 57 12.11 1.43 -4.59
CA SER A 57 11.09 1.90 -3.66
C SER A 57 9.68 1.61 -4.17
N GLN A 58 9.42 1.82 -5.47
CA GLN A 58 8.12 1.51 -6.07
C GLN A 58 7.80 0.01 -5.97
N ALA A 59 8.76 -0.87 -6.31
CA ALA A 59 8.59 -2.32 -6.20
C ALA A 59 8.35 -2.77 -4.75
N ARG A 60 9.04 -2.16 -3.78
CA ARG A 60 8.85 -2.41 -2.35
C ARG A 60 7.44 -2.01 -1.90
N ILE A 61 6.99 -0.81 -2.25
CA ILE A 61 5.65 -0.29 -1.94
C ILE A 61 4.57 -1.23 -2.50
N LEU A 62 4.70 -1.63 -3.77
CA LEU A 62 3.75 -2.54 -4.40
C LEU A 62 3.69 -3.91 -3.72
N SER A 63 4.83 -4.40 -3.25
CA SER A 63 4.90 -5.64 -2.47
C SER A 63 4.22 -5.48 -1.10
N GLY A 64 4.41 -4.35 -0.43
CA GLY A 64 3.75 -4.00 0.82
C GLY A 64 2.23 -3.94 0.69
N ILE A 65 1.73 -3.25 -0.34
CA ILE A 65 0.29 -3.13 -0.61
C ILE A 65 -0.33 -4.51 -0.93
N ARG A 66 0.35 -5.33 -1.73
CA ARG A 66 -0.13 -6.69 -2.03
C ARG A 66 -0.23 -7.55 -0.78
N ALA A 67 0.77 -7.46 0.12
CA ALA A 67 0.74 -8.17 1.40
C ALA A 67 -0.40 -7.66 2.30
N PHE A 68 -0.64 -6.35 2.32
CA PHE A 68 -1.74 -5.74 3.07
C PHE A 68 -3.12 -6.25 2.61
N TYR A 69 -3.44 -6.19 1.31
CA TYR A 69 -4.71 -6.72 0.83
C TYR A 69 -4.84 -8.23 1.02
N LYS A 70 -3.73 -8.97 0.93
CA LYS A 70 -3.73 -10.41 1.26
C LYS A 70 -4.09 -10.66 2.72
N TYR A 71 -3.57 -9.85 3.64
CA TYR A 71 -3.93 -9.90 5.06
C TYR A 71 -5.41 -9.56 5.26
N LEU A 72 -5.91 -8.48 4.66
CA LEU A 72 -7.32 -8.11 4.80
C LEU A 72 -8.27 -9.21 4.32
N MET A 73 -7.98 -9.85 3.18
CA MET A 73 -8.74 -10.99 2.67
C MET A 73 -8.66 -12.21 3.59
N MET A 74 -7.54 -12.42 4.28
CA MET A 74 -7.36 -13.55 5.20
C MET A 74 -8.17 -13.36 6.49
N GLU A 75 -8.36 -12.12 6.92
CA GLU A 75 -9.12 -11.75 8.11
C GLU A 75 -10.61 -11.47 7.82
N ASP A 76 -11.09 -11.75 6.60
CA ASP A 76 -12.45 -11.44 6.13
C ASP A 76 -12.85 -9.96 6.33
N LEU A 77 -11.87 -9.05 6.21
CA LEU A 77 -12.06 -7.59 6.32
C LEU A 77 -12.36 -6.92 4.97
N VAL A 78 -12.14 -7.63 3.85
CA VAL A 78 -12.48 -7.23 2.46
C VAL A 78 -12.84 -8.44 1.63
#